data_AF-A0A835UNA0-F1
#
_entry.id   AF-A0A835UNA0-F1
#
_cell.length_a   1.000
_cell.length_b   1.000
_cell.length_c   1.000
_cell.angle_alpha   90.00
_cell.angle_beta   90.00
_cell.angle_gamma   90.00
#
_symmetry.space_group_name_H-M   'P 1'
#
loop_
_entity.id
_entity.type
_entity.pdbx_description
1 polymer ?
#
loop_
_entity_poly.entity_id
_entity_poly.type
_entity_poly.pdbx_seq_one_letter_code
_entity_poly.pdbx_strand_id
1 'polypeptide(L)'
;MRTVRKTHVTHSSYSLHKSYHSNKEVATGTSTSGFPANAYEPSLANAKRGSVLDFLKGLIGGITIVLCIHSVNALLGYSNISCSLELPSSLSGGIVLLKAYGNILILTIGEIIAATGISTVEELLFRSWLAEEAAADLGYPHSLVISGLLFALIQRSVSSVPFFMLLSLSLFGIKQRCGGQLAAPVGIRTGLMAANSIILHGNFLHYRAETPFWLANAHLLHPFDGAVGIFLCAILAIVFYPKMPPSSSKVSRPIRD
;
A
#
# COMPACT_ATOMS: atom_id res chain seq x y z
N MET A 1 -55.72 -37.60 -5.70
CA MET A 1 -54.96 -37.37 -6.95
C MET A 1 -53.47 -37.33 -6.56
N ARG A 2 -52.76 -38.46 -6.70
CA ARG A 2 -51.49 -38.66 -7.46
C ARG A 2 -50.45 -37.54 -7.24
N THR A 3 -49.19 -37.75 -6.83
CA THR A 3 -48.35 -38.96 -6.79
C THR A 3 -47.07 -38.67 -5.98
N VAL A 4 -46.50 -39.73 -5.43
CA VAL A 4 -45.18 -39.88 -4.80
C VAL A 4 -44.01 -39.51 -5.73
N ARG A 5 -42.91 -38.93 -5.19
CA ARG A 5 -41.56 -39.36 -5.60
C ARG A 5 -40.50 -39.16 -4.50
N LYS A 6 -39.88 -40.28 -4.14
CA LYS A 6 -38.69 -40.46 -3.29
C LYS A 6 -37.40 -40.23 -4.09
N THR A 7 -36.32 -39.98 -3.34
CA THR A 7 -34.89 -40.26 -3.60
C THR A 7 -34.17 -39.56 -4.76
N HIS A 8 -33.05 -38.90 -4.47
CA HIS A 8 -31.73 -39.52 -4.63
C HIS A 8 -30.59 -38.73 -3.95
N VAL A 9 -29.82 -39.46 -3.15
CA VAL A 9 -28.45 -39.12 -2.75
C VAL A 9 -27.54 -39.38 -3.95
N THR A 10 -26.63 -38.45 -4.24
CA THR A 10 -25.39 -38.73 -4.96
C THR A 10 -24.23 -37.95 -4.33
N HIS A 11 -23.44 -38.66 -3.54
CA HIS A 11 -22.01 -38.40 -3.41
C HIS A 11 -21.37 -38.44 -4.81
N SER A 12 -20.55 -37.46 -5.15
CA SER A 12 -19.60 -37.60 -6.26
C SER A 12 -18.29 -36.91 -5.89
N SER A 13 -17.40 -37.72 -5.32
CA SER A 13 -15.97 -37.46 -5.27
C SER A 13 -15.37 -37.82 -6.63
N TYR A 14 -14.86 -36.83 -7.38
CA TYR A 14 -13.84 -37.03 -8.43
C TYR A 14 -13.01 -35.73 -8.49
N SER A 15 -11.79 -35.72 -7.93
CA SER A 15 -10.54 -36.01 -8.67
C SER A 15 -10.41 -35.22 -9.97
N LEU A 16 -9.66 -34.12 -9.93
CA LEU A 16 -8.87 -33.64 -11.08
C LEU A 16 -7.49 -33.16 -10.60
N HIS A 17 -6.71 -34.14 -10.17
CA HIS A 17 -5.25 -34.11 -10.24
C HIS A 17 -4.83 -34.68 -11.61
N LYS A 18 -3.78 -34.11 -12.21
CA LYS A 18 -3.15 -34.44 -13.51
C LYS A 18 -3.86 -33.97 -14.79
N SER A 19 -3.40 -32.82 -15.27
CA SER A 19 -3.13 -32.65 -16.70
C SER A 19 -1.78 -31.96 -16.88
N TYR A 20 -0.71 -32.70 -16.58
CA TYR A 20 0.67 -32.42 -16.95
C TYR A 20 1.24 -33.75 -17.43
N HIS A 21 0.98 -34.11 -18.69
CA HIS A 21 1.76 -35.01 -19.53
C HIS A 21 0.90 -35.45 -20.72
N SER A 22 0.98 -34.73 -21.83
CA SER A 22 0.89 -35.33 -23.16
C SER A 22 1.36 -34.31 -24.19
N ASN A 23 2.62 -34.44 -24.60
CA ASN A 23 3.11 -34.16 -25.95
C ASN A 23 4.59 -34.60 -26.00
N LYS A 24 4.78 -35.89 -26.28
CA LYS A 24 6.03 -36.45 -26.76
C LYS A 24 5.76 -37.05 -28.15
N GLU A 25 6.07 -36.28 -29.18
CA GLU A 25 6.49 -36.75 -30.51
C GLU A 25 7.71 -35.87 -30.84
N VAL A 26 8.94 -36.38 -30.63
CA VAL A 26 9.77 -37.09 -31.62
C VAL A 26 9.76 -36.40 -32.99
N ALA A 27 10.57 -35.35 -33.09
CA ALA A 27 11.22 -34.97 -34.34
C ALA A 27 12.73 -34.95 -34.07
N THR A 28 13.39 -36.01 -34.53
CA THR A 28 14.84 -36.11 -34.70
C THR A 28 15.29 -35.01 -35.67
N GLY A 29 15.96 -34.00 -35.13
CA GLY A 29 16.61 -32.95 -35.89
C GLY A 29 17.69 -32.34 -35.01
N THR A 30 18.94 -32.71 -35.26
CA THR A 30 20.13 -32.13 -34.65
C THR A 30 20.14 -30.61 -34.86
N SER A 31 19.87 -29.88 -33.79
CA SER A 31 20.27 -28.48 -33.62
C SER A 31 20.40 -28.21 -32.14
N THR A 32 21.65 -28.28 -31.67
CA THR A 32 22.09 -27.64 -30.43
C THR A 32 21.87 -26.13 -30.56
N SER A 33 20.63 -25.70 -30.38
CA SER A 33 20.31 -24.32 -30.03
C SER A 33 20.42 -24.24 -28.51
N GLY A 34 21.60 -23.84 -28.04
CA GLY A 34 21.74 -23.37 -26.68
C GLY A 34 20.75 -22.22 -26.49
N PHE A 35 19.71 -22.44 -25.70
CA PHE A 35 18.87 -21.35 -25.22
C PHE A 35 19.79 -20.37 -24.49
N PRO A 36 19.89 -19.10 -24.92
CA PRO A 36 20.77 -18.14 -24.27
C PRO A 36 20.20 -17.83 -22.87
N ALA A 37 20.84 -18.37 -21.83
CA ALA A 37 20.57 -18.01 -20.42
C ALA A 37 20.63 -16.49 -20.18
N ASN A 38 21.33 -15.79 -21.05
CA ASN A 38 21.54 -14.36 -21.16
C ASN A 38 20.33 -13.55 -21.69
N ALA A 39 19.24 -14.17 -22.16
CA ALA A 39 18.02 -13.44 -22.57
C ALA A 39 17.08 -13.13 -21.39
N TYR A 40 17.08 -13.95 -20.35
CA TYR A 40 16.21 -13.78 -19.19
C TYR A 40 16.75 -12.75 -18.19
N GLU A 41 18.07 -12.69 -18.02
CA GLU A 41 18.74 -11.74 -17.13
C GLU A 41 18.41 -10.26 -17.39
N PRO A 42 18.48 -9.74 -18.63
CA PRO A 42 18.12 -8.34 -18.89
C PRO A 42 16.62 -8.09 -18.67
N SER A 43 15.74 -9.06 -18.97
CA SER A 43 14.29 -8.92 -18.75
C SER A 43 13.93 -8.90 -17.26
N LEU A 44 14.58 -9.74 -16.44
CA LEU A 44 14.40 -9.82 -15.01
C LEU A 44 14.95 -8.57 -14.30
N ALA A 45 16.13 -8.11 -14.70
CA ALA A 45 16.72 -6.88 -14.20
C ALA A 45 15.83 -5.66 -14.48
N ASN A 46 15.27 -5.58 -15.69
CA ASN A 46 14.34 -4.51 -16.08
C ASN A 46 13.01 -4.58 -15.31
N ALA A 47 12.44 -5.77 -15.11
CA ALA A 47 11.22 -5.95 -14.33
C ALA A 47 11.42 -5.57 -12.85
N LYS A 48 12.53 -6.00 -12.25
CA LYS A 48 12.89 -5.64 -10.87
C LYS A 48 13.11 -4.13 -10.73
N ARG A 49 13.76 -3.51 -11.72
CA ARG A 49 13.94 -2.05 -11.77
C ARG A 49 12.61 -1.31 -11.83
N GLY A 50 11.66 -1.76 -12.63
CA GLY A 50 10.31 -1.19 -12.70
C GLY A 50 9.61 -1.19 -11.33
N SER A 51 9.61 -2.34 -10.65
CA SER A 51 9.03 -2.48 -9.31
C SER A 51 9.67 -1.54 -8.28
N VAL A 52 11.00 -1.40 -8.29
CA VAL A 52 11.72 -0.47 -7.39
C VAL A 52 11.36 0.98 -7.69
N LEU A 53 11.21 1.35 -8.96
CA LEU A 53 10.79 2.71 -9.34
C LEU A 53 9.36 3.00 -8.90
N ASP A 54 8.45 2.03 -8.99
CA ASP A 54 7.07 2.21 -8.57
C ASP A 54 6.95 2.27 -7.04
N PHE A 55 7.77 1.50 -6.31
CA PHE A 55 7.96 1.69 -4.87
C PHE A 55 8.48 3.10 -4.55
N LEU A 56 9.51 3.59 -5.24
CA LEU A 56 10.10 4.90 -4.97
C LEU A 56 9.13 6.05 -5.28
N LYS A 57 8.38 5.97 -6.39
CA LYS A 57 7.29 6.92 -6.70
C LYS A 57 6.24 6.90 -5.60
N GLY A 58 5.87 5.71 -5.13
CA GLY A 58 4.96 5.55 -4.00
C GLY A 58 5.51 6.21 -2.73
N LEU A 59 6.78 5.97 -2.40
CA LEU A 59 7.47 6.54 -1.25
C LEU A 59 7.43 8.07 -1.27
N ILE A 60 7.79 8.67 -2.40
CA ILE A 60 7.73 10.12 -2.61
C ILE A 60 6.28 10.62 -2.45
N GLY A 61 5.30 9.91 -2.99
CA GLY A 61 3.89 10.23 -2.83
C GLY A 61 3.44 10.23 -1.37
N GLY A 62 3.82 9.20 -0.59
CA GLY A 62 3.55 9.10 0.84
C GLY A 62 4.14 10.25 1.64
N ILE A 63 5.43 10.57 1.40
CA ILE A 63 6.11 11.71 2.04
C ILE A 63 5.41 13.02 1.69
N THR A 64 5.05 13.21 0.41
CA THR A 64 4.38 14.42 -0.07
C THR A 64 3.04 14.63 0.63
N ILE A 65 2.25 13.57 0.86
CA ILE A 65 0.97 13.65 1.58
C ILE A 65 1.20 14.19 3.00
N VAL A 66 2.18 13.64 3.74
CA VAL A 66 2.50 14.10 5.10
C VAL A 66 2.92 15.56 5.10
N LEU A 67 3.82 15.94 4.19
CA LEU A 67 4.27 17.33 4.07
C LEU A 67 3.12 18.28 3.71
N CYS A 68 2.19 17.88 2.85
CA CYS A 68 1.01 18.66 2.52
C CYS A 68 0.12 18.90 3.75
N ILE A 69 -0.12 17.88 4.57
CA ILE A 69 -0.91 18.01 5.81
C ILE A 69 -0.27 19.06 6.73
N HIS A 70 1.03 18.93 6.99
CA HIS A 70 1.73 19.87 7.86
C HIS A 70 1.86 21.27 7.26
N SER A 71 2.00 21.40 5.94
CA SER A 71 2.04 22.68 5.24
C SER A 71 0.70 23.43 5.35
N VAL A 72 -0.42 22.75 5.15
CA VAL A 72 -1.75 23.34 5.35
C VAL A 72 -1.94 23.75 6.81
N ASN A 73 -1.52 22.92 7.77
CA ASN A 73 -1.57 23.27 9.19
C ASN A 73 -0.70 24.49 9.53
N ALA A 74 0.47 24.65 8.90
CA ALA A 74 1.33 25.81 9.06
C ALA A 74 0.72 27.07 8.43
N LEU A 75 0.13 26.96 7.23
CA LEU A 75 -0.54 28.06 6.53
C LEU A 75 -1.72 28.61 7.34
N LEU A 76 -2.44 27.73 8.04
CA LEU A 76 -3.53 28.10 8.94
C LEU A 76 -3.06 28.72 10.28
N GLY A 77 -1.74 28.84 10.49
CA GLY A 77 -1.15 29.44 11.70
C GLY A 77 -1.09 28.51 12.92
N TYR A 78 -1.43 27.23 12.74
CA TYR A 78 -1.53 26.26 13.83
C TYR A 78 -0.22 25.56 14.18
N SER A 79 0.75 25.59 13.28
CA SER A 79 2.10 25.09 13.51
C SER A 79 3.15 26.10 13.07
N ASN A 80 4.22 26.22 13.87
CA ASN A 80 5.45 26.83 13.40
C ASN A 80 6.43 25.74 13.01
N ILE A 81 6.89 25.81 11.75
CA ILE A 81 7.99 25.01 11.24
C ILE A 81 9.27 25.69 11.71
N SER A 82 9.72 25.33 12.90
CA SER A 82 10.98 25.82 13.43
C SER A 82 12.05 24.80 13.12
N CYS A 83 12.82 25.03 12.05
CA CYS A 83 14.07 24.30 11.85
C CYS A 83 15.12 24.92 12.77
N SER A 84 15.19 24.45 14.02
CA SER A 84 16.27 24.82 14.94
C SER A 84 17.57 24.11 14.53
N LEU A 85 18.11 24.47 13.36
CA LEU A 85 19.46 24.09 12.97
C LEU A 85 20.41 25.13 13.55
N GLU A 86 20.77 24.98 14.83
CA GLU A 86 21.77 25.83 15.47
C GLU A 86 23.11 25.63 14.74
N LEU A 87 23.50 26.62 13.93
CA LEU A 87 24.74 26.59 13.15
C LEU A 87 25.93 26.84 14.08
N PRO A 88 26.83 25.86 14.32
CA PRO A 88 27.97 26.07 15.19
C PRO A 88 29.00 26.96 14.49
N SER A 89 29.41 28.05 15.13
CA SER A 89 30.38 29.03 14.61
C SER A 89 31.85 28.58 14.67
N SER A 90 32.12 27.29 14.92
CA SER A 90 33.46 26.74 15.21
C SER A 90 33.76 25.45 14.43
N LEU A 91 35.04 25.24 14.07
CA LEU A 91 35.54 24.03 13.39
C LEU A 91 35.30 22.74 14.21
N SER A 92 35.37 22.83 15.55
CA SER A 92 34.96 21.73 16.46
C SER A 92 33.46 21.47 16.37
N GLY A 93 32.67 22.54 16.19
CA GLY A 93 31.25 22.46 15.90
C GLY A 93 30.92 21.76 14.59
N GLY A 94 31.79 21.83 13.57
CA GLY A 94 31.62 21.09 12.31
C GLY A 94 31.66 19.56 12.50
N ILE A 95 32.56 19.05 13.34
CA ILE A 95 32.65 17.61 13.65
C ILE A 95 31.43 17.15 14.48
N VAL A 96 31.00 17.98 15.43
CA VAL A 96 29.78 17.74 16.22
C VAL A 96 28.54 17.73 15.33
N LEU A 97 28.43 18.65 14.37
CA LEU A 97 27.33 18.72 13.41
C LEU A 97 27.32 17.53 12.45
N LEU A 98 28.48 17.11 11.94
CA LEU A 98 28.59 15.91 11.10
C LEU A 98 28.15 14.65 11.86
N LYS A 99 28.54 14.55 13.13
CA LYS A 99 28.11 13.43 14.01
C LYS A 99 26.62 13.47 14.30
N ALA A 100 26.05 14.63 14.56
CA ALA A 100 24.61 14.81 14.75
C ALA A 100 23.82 14.44 13.49
N TYR A 101 24.26 14.93 12.33
CA TYR A 101 23.66 14.61 11.03
C TYR A 101 23.76 13.11 10.71
N GLY A 102 24.92 12.49 10.95
CA GLY A 102 25.12 11.06 10.79
C GLY A 102 24.18 10.23 11.67
N ASN A 103 23.96 10.65 12.92
CA ASN A 103 23.04 9.97 13.83
C ASN A 103 21.58 10.08 13.35
N ILE A 104 21.16 11.27 12.89
CA ILE A 104 19.82 11.49 12.32
C ILE A 104 19.63 10.65 11.05
N LEU A 105 20.65 10.55 10.18
CA LEU A 105 20.61 9.70 8.99
C LEU A 105 20.44 8.22 9.34
N ILE A 106 21.21 7.70 10.31
CA ILE A 106 21.12 6.30 10.74
C ILE A 106 19.72 6.00 11.29
N LEU A 107 19.19 6.88 12.15
CA LEU A 107 17.83 6.75 12.68
C LEU A 107 16.79 6.77 11.56
N THR A 108 16.91 7.71 10.62
CA THR A 108 15.99 7.85 9.49
C THR A 108 15.99 6.60 8.60
N ILE A 109 17.17 6.05 8.29
CA ILE A 109 17.29 4.83 7.49
C ILE A 109 16.68 3.64 8.24
N GLY A 110 16.90 3.55 9.56
CA GLY A 110 16.30 2.52 10.41
C GLY A 110 14.77 2.55 10.37
N GLU A 111 14.17 3.73 10.51
CA GLU A 111 12.71 3.93 10.42
C GLU A 111 12.15 3.54 9.05
N ILE A 112 12.85 3.89 7.96
CA ILE A 112 12.43 3.51 6.59
C ILE A 112 12.46 1.99 6.41
N ILE A 113 13.51 1.32 6.90
CA ILE A 113 13.64 -0.15 6.81
C ILE A 113 12.51 -0.82 7.60
N ALA A 114 12.28 -0.40 8.84
CA ALA A 114 11.22 -0.93 9.70
C ALA A 114 9.84 -0.70 9.09
N ALA A 115 9.56 0.53 8.64
CA ALA A 115 8.31 0.89 7.97
C ALA A 115 8.08 0.08 6.69
N THR A 116 9.13 -0.19 5.92
CA THR A 116 9.04 -1.02 4.72
C THR A 116 8.67 -2.46 5.05
N GLY A 117 9.26 -3.05 6.09
CA GLY A 117 8.93 -4.40 6.54
C GLY A 117 7.47 -4.52 6.97
N ILE A 118 7.03 -3.62 7.85
CA ILE A 118 5.64 -3.59 8.35
C ILE A 118 4.67 -3.36 7.19
N SER A 119 4.91 -2.35 6.37
CA SER A 119 4.08 -2.04 5.22
C SER A 119 3.99 -3.20 4.24
N THR A 120 5.08 -3.93 3.98
CA THR A 120 5.04 -5.05 3.04
C THR A 120 4.12 -6.16 3.55
N VAL A 121 4.21 -6.51 4.84
CA VAL A 121 3.38 -7.55 5.46
C VAL A 121 1.91 -7.14 5.47
N GLU A 122 1.62 -5.91 5.92
CA GLU A 122 0.25 -5.40 5.97
C GLU A 122 -0.38 -5.35 4.57
N GLU A 123 0.32 -4.78 3.59
CA GLU A 123 -0.25 -4.62 2.25
C GLU A 123 -0.45 -5.96 1.53
N LEU A 124 0.43 -6.94 1.79
CA LEU A 124 0.27 -8.30 1.29
C LEU A 124 -0.94 -8.99 1.96
N LEU A 125 -1.08 -8.85 3.27
CA LEU A 125 -2.17 -9.46 4.03
C LEU A 125 -3.53 -8.85 3.67
N PHE A 126 -3.66 -7.53 3.67
CA PHE A 126 -4.94 -6.86 3.46
C PHE A 126 -5.35 -6.76 1.99
N ARG A 127 -4.40 -6.57 1.05
CA ARG A 127 -4.75 -6.32 -0.36
C ARG A 127 -4.56 -7.47 -1.31
N SER A 128 -3.63 -8.37 -1.01
CA SER A 128 -3.47 -9.57 -1.84
C SER A 128 -4.34 -10.66 -1.26
N TRP A 129 -4.13 -11.06 0.00
CA TRP A 129 -4.87 -12.19 0.55
C TRP A 129 -6.32 -11.84 0.91
N LEU A 130 -6.53 -10.91 1.84
CA LEU A 130 -7.86 -10.65 2.41
C LEU A 130 -8.84 -10.08 1.37
N ALA A 131 -8.39 -9.13 0.54
CA ALA A 131 -9.26 -8.50 -0.45
C ALA A 131 -9.65 -9.46 -1.59
N GLU A 132 -8.79 -10.40 -1.96
CA GLU A 132 -9.10 -11.40 -2.98
C GLU A 132 -10.06 -12.46 -2.44
N GLU A 133 -9.83 -12.93 -1.21
CA GLU A 133 -10.73 -13.88 -0.53
C GLU A 133 -12.12 -13.25 -0.30
N ALA A 134 -12.16 -12.03 0.24
CA ALA A 134 -13.42 -11.34 0.45
C ALA A 134 -14.14 -11.01 -0.86
N ALA A 135 -13.40 -10.81 -1.97
CA ALA A 135 -14.01 -10.60 -3.28
C ALA A 135 -14.60 -11.89 -3.86
N ALA A 136 -13.99 -13.05 -3.57
CA ALA A 136 -14.50 -14.35 -3.97
C ALA A 136 -15.83 -14.68 -3.28
N ASP A 137 -15.98 -14.34 -2.00
CA ASP A 137 -17.16 -14.68 -1.20
C ASP A 137 -18.29 -13.65 -1.27
N LEU A 138 -17.96 -12.34 -1.23
CA LEU A 138 -18.93 -11.25 -1.03
C LEU A 138 -18.99 -10.25 -2.19
N GLY A 139 -18.09 -10.38 -3.16
CA GLY A 139 -17.97 -9.50 -4.32
C GLY A 139 -17.08 -8.27 -4.10
N TYR A 140 -16.72 -7.62 -5.22
CA TYR A 140 -15.73 -6.54 -5.29
C TYR A 140 -16.02 -5.28 -4.43
N PRO A 141 -17.25 -4.74 -4.35
CA PRO A 141 -17.48 -3.54 -3.53
C PRO A 141 -17.40 -3.83 -2.03
N HIS A 142 -17.85 -5.02 -1.61
CA HIS A 142 -17.79 -5.42 -0.20
C HIS A 142 -16.37 -5.73 0.24
N SER A 143 -15.56 -6.34 -0.64
CA SER A 143 -14.16 -6.65 -0.32
C SER A 143 -13.34 -5.39 -0.01
N LEU A 144 -13.56 -4.30 -0.75
CA LEU A 144 -12.91 -3.00 -0.51
C LEU A 144 -13.26 -2.41 0.87
N VAL A 145 -14.54 -2.48 1.25
CA VAL A 145 -15.02 -1.93 2.53
C VAL A 145 -14.55 -2.78 3.70
N ILE A 146 -14.66 -4.10 3.61
CA ILE A 146 -14.29 -5.03 4.68
C ILE A 146 -12.77 -5.00 4.91
N SER A 147 -11.98 -5.05 3.84
CA SER A 147 -10.51 -5.00 3.98
C SER A 147 -10.03 -3.66 4.53
N GLY A 148 -10.61 -2.55 4.07
CA GLY A 148 -10.32 -1.21 4.61
C GLY A 148 -10.74 -1.03 6.07
N LEU A 149 -11.89 -1.57 6.46
CA LEU A 149 -12.36 -1.52 7.85
C LEU A 149 -11.46 -2.33 8.78
N LEU A 150 -11.10 -3.56 8.39
CA LEU A 150 -10.24 -4.41 9.20
C LEU A 150 -8.83 -3.83 9.34
N PHE A 151 -8.31 -3.25 8.26
CA PHE A 151 -7.06 -2.49 8.29
C PHE A 151 -7.12 -1.33 9.31
N ALA A 152 -8.19 -0.52 9.27
CA ALA A 152 -8.36 0.59 10.20
C ALA A 152 -8.47 0.14 11.67
N LEU A 153 -9.15 -0.98 11.94
CA LEU A 153 -9.30 -1.55 13.29
C LEU A 153 -7.98 -2.06 13.87
N ILE A 154 -7.11 -2.63 13.02
CA ILE A 154 -5.82 -3.19 13.45
C ILE A 154 -4.82 -2.07 13.80
N GLN A 155 -5.00 -0.87 13.27
CA GLN A 155 -4.07 0.25 13.45
C GLN A 155 -4.05 0.87 14.87
N ARG A 156 -4.74 0.27 15.87
CA ARG A 156 -4.79 0.67 17.30
C ARG A 156 -5.14 2.15 17.57
N SER A 157 -5.66 2.89 16.59
CA SER A 157 -6.15 4.26 16.74
C SER A 157 -7.59 4.36 16.26
N VAL A 158 -8.53 4.28 17.20
CA VAL A 158 -9.98 4.37 16.92
C VAL A 158 -10.35 5.76 16.40
N SER A 159 -9.68 6.80 16.88
CA SER A 159 -9.91 8.19 16.44
C SER A 159 -9.61 8.36 14.95
N SER A 160 -8.55 7.70 14.46
CA SER A 160 -8.06 7.83 13.09
C SER A 160 -8.62 6.78 12.12
N VAL A 161 -9.63 6.00 12.54
CA VAL A 161 -10.33 5.02 11.69
C VAL A 161 -10.79 5.62 10.35
N PRO A 162 -11.45 6.81 10.29
CA PRO A 162 -11.91 7.35 9.01
C PRO A 162 -10.75 7.65 8.05
N PHE A 163 -9.60 8.11 8.57
CA PHE A 163 -8.40 8.34 7.77
C PHE A 163 -7.86 7.02 7.20
N PHE A 164 -7.68 6.00 8.04
CA PHE A 164 -7.12 4.71 7.58
C PHE A 164 -8.04 3.99 6.58
N MET A 165 -9.36 4.12 6.75
CA MET A 165 -10.34 3.58 5.81
C MET A 165 -10.24 4.26 4.43
N LEU A 166 -10.23 5.60 4.39
CA LEU A 166 -10.09 6.36 3.14
C LEU A 166 -8.72 6.13 2.48
N LEU A 167 -7.68 6.00 3.30
CA LEU A 167 -6.33 5.71 2.84
C LEU A 167 -6.30 4.36 2.17
N SER A 168 -6.86 3.32 2.80
CA SER A 168 -6.99 1.97 2.23
C SER A 168 -7.70 1.97 0.88
N LEU A 169 -8.81 2.71 0.75
CA LEU A 169 -9.55 2.81 -0.50
C LEU A 169 -8.74 3.50 -1.62
N SER A 170 -8.07 4.61 -1.29
CA SER A 170 -7.16 5.33 -2.21
C SER A 170 -6.08 4.40 -2.73
N LEU A 171 -5.54 3.62 -1.80
CA LEU A 171 -4.49 2.66 -2.01
C LEU A 171 -4.94 1.51 -2.93
N PHE A 172 -6.14 0.93 -2.75
CA PHE A 172 -6.74 -0.02 -3.71
C PHE A 172 -6.86 0.58 -5.11
N GLY A 173 -7.30 1.83 -5.18
CA GLY A 173 -7.31 2.63 -6.39
C GLY A 173 -5.96 2.69 -7.11
N ILE A 174 -4.91 3.02 -6.36
CA ILE A 174 -3.54 3.11 -6.86
C ILE A 174 -3.04 1.73 -7.32
N LYS A 175 -3.31 0.66 -6.56
CA LYS A 175 -2.99 -0.73 -6.97
C LYS A 175 -3.62 -1.04 -8.33
N GLN A 176 -4.89 -0.68 -8.53
CA GLN A 176 -5.58 -0.91 -9.80
C GLN A 176 -4.98 -0.12 -10.96
N ARG A 177 -4.63 1.16 -10.74
CA ARG A 177 -4.00 2.02 -11.75
C ARG A 177 -2.58 1.58 -12.11
N CYS A 178 -1.86 0.97 -11.16
CA CYS A 178 -0.53 0.39 -11.35
C CYS A 178 -0.57 -1.08 -11.83
N GLY A 179 -1.67 -1.53 -12.44
CA GLY A 179 -1.75 -2.87 -13.04
C GLY A 179 -1.70 -4.02 -12.02
N GLY A 180 -2.15 -3.79 -10.79
CA GLY A 180 -2.17 -4.79 -9.72
C GLY A 180 -0.88 -4.90 -8.91
N GLN A 181 0.15 -4.11 -9.22
CA GLN A 181 1.44 -4.17 -8.52
C GLN A 181 1.32 -3.68 -7.07
N LEU A 182 1.95 -4.42 -6.15
CA LEU A 182 2.01 -4.07 -4.73
C LEU A 182 3.11 -3.06 -4.37
N ALA A 183 4.07 -2.82 -5.26
CA ALA A 183 5.22 -1.98 -4.95
C ALA A 183 4.83 -0.51 -4.67
N ALA A 184 3.97 0.08 -5.50
CA ALA A 184 3.49 1.45 -5.31
C ALA A 184 2.66 1.63 -4.02
N PRO A 185 1.64 0.79 -3.75
CA PRO A 185 0.98 0.65 -2.45
C PRO A 185 1.91 0.65 -1.23
N VAL A 186 2.89 -0.24 -1.22
CA VAL A 186 3.85 -0.41 -0.14
C VAL A 186 4.71 0.85 0.00
N GLY A 187 5.17 1.42 -1.12
CA GLY A 187 5.92 2.67 -1.12
C GLY A 187 5.17 3.80 -0.43
N ILE A 188 3.90 4.02 -0.78
CA ILE A 188 3.07 5.09 -0.19
C ILE A 188 2.94 4.90 1.32
N ARG A 189 2.64 3.67 1.75
CA ARG A 189 2.46 3.31 3.14
C ARG A 189 3.76 3.47 3.94
N THR A 190 4.89 3.02 3.41
CA THR A 190 6.23 3.27 3.97
C THR A 190 6.50 4.77 4.09
N GLY A 191 6.23 5.55 3.04
CA GLY A 191 6.50 6.99 3.02
C GLY A 191 5.68 7.74 4.07
N LEU A 192 4.43 7.36 4.25
CA LEU A 192 3.54 7.90 5.27
C LEU A 192 4.05 7.61 6.68
N MET A 193 4.45 6.36 6.96
CA MET A 193 4.96 5.94 8.27
C MET A 193 6.31 6.59 8.57
N ALA A 194 7.25 6.55 7.62
CA ALA A 194 8.59 7.08 7.79
C ALA A 194 8.58 8.62 7.95
N ALA A 195 7.86 9.35 7.09
CA ALA A 195 7.76 10.81 7.21
C ALA A 195 7.13 11.21 8.54
N ASN A 196 6.10 10.49 9.00
CA ASN A 196 5.49 10.74 10.30
C ASN A 196 6.48 10.52 11.45
N SER A 197 7.18 9.38 11.47
CA SER A 197 8.20 9.09 12.49
C SER A 197 9.31 10.14 12.49
N ILE A 198 9.81 10.55 11.32
CA ILE A 198 10.89 11.54 11.21
C ILE A 198 10.44 12.90 11.77
N ILE A 199 9.20 13.31 11.49
CA ILE A 199 8.65 14.56 12.00
C ILE A 199 8.49 14.52 13.52
N LEU A 200 8.00 13.40 14.06
CA LEU A 200 7.83 13.20 15.50
C LEU A 200 9.18 13.17 16.24
N HIS A 201 10.15 12.39 15.75
CA HIS A 201 11.47 12.29 16.36
C HIS A 201 12.34 13.54 16.16
N GLY A 202 12.12 14.26 15.06
CA GLY A 202 12.89 15.46 14.71
C GLY A 202 12.46 16.72 15.46
N ASN A 203 11.37 16.69 16.21
CA ASN A 203 10.79 17.83 16.93
C ASN A 203 10.67 19.11 16.06
N PHE A 204 10.51 18.93 14.74
CA PHE A 204 10.51 20.02 13.75
C PHE A 204 9.22 20.86 13.77
N LEU A 205 8.17 20.35 14.42
CA LEU A 205 6.85 20.98 14.48
C LEU A 205 6.46 21.27 15.94
N HIS A 206 6.48 22.56 16.28
CA HIS A 206 5.84 23.05 17.49
C HIS A 206 4.40 23.47 17.13
N TYR A 207 3.42 22.73 17.66
CA TYR A 207 2.01 23.11 17.58
C TYR A 207 1.66 24.12 18.68
N ARG A 208 0.93 25.17 18.31
CA ARG A 208 0.50 26.21 19.27
C ARG A 208 -0.67 25.68 20.10
N ALA A 209 -0.69 25.96 21.41
CA ALA A 209 -1.70 25.46 22.35
C ALA A 209 -3.15 25.92 22.08
N GLU A 210 -3.36 26.83 21.13
CA GLU A 210 -4.68 27.38 20.77
C GLU A 210 -5.34 26.62 19.60
N THR A 211 -4.78 25.51 19.15
CA THR A 211 -5.39 24.68 18.11
C THR A 211 -6.67 24.03 18.60
N PRO A 212 -7.81 24.20 17.89
CA PRO A 212 -9.02 23.49 18.24
C PRO A 212 -8.81 21.98 18.04
N PHE A 213 -9.25 21.20 19.02
CA PHE A 213 -8.97 19.76 19.13
C PHE A 213 -9.44 18.91 17.94
N TRP A 214 -10.41 19.40 17.15
CA TRP A 214 -10.89 18.74 15.93
C TRP A 214 -9.97 18.97 14.71
N LEU A 215 -9.17 20.03 14.73
CA LEU A 215 -8.39 20.49 13.58
C LEU A 215 -6.93 20.07 13.69
N ALA A 216 -6.34 20.26 14.87
CA ALA A 216 -5.08 19.66 15.28
C ALA A 216 -5.34 19.01 16.63
N ASN A 217 -5.30 17.69 16.67
CA ASN A 217 -5.55 16.95 17.90
C ASN A 217 -4.55 17.42 18.98
N ALA A 218 -5.05 17.73 20.18
CA ALA A 218 -4.27 18.21 21.32
C ALA A 218 -3.19 17.21 21.76
N HIS A 219 -3.31 15.94 21.35
CA HIS A 219 -2.26 14.94 21.48
C HIS A 219 -1.42 14.86 20.20
N LEU A 220 -0.17 15.32 20.30
CA LEU A 220 0.92 15.20 19.33
C LEU A 220 1.14 13.77 18.76
N LEU A 221 0.46 12.75 19.26
CA LEU A 221 0.70 11.35 18.94
C LEU A 221 0.09 10.87 17.61
N HIS A 222 -0.91 11.56 17.04
CA HIS A 222 -1.53 11.13 15.77
C HIS A 222 -1.83 12.32 14.84
N PRO A 223 -0.85 12.80 14.05
CA PRO A 223 -1.03 13.94 13.14
C PRO A 223 -1.98 13.65 11.96
N PHE A 224 -2.39 12.40 11.79
CA PHE A 224 -3.36 11.97 10.77
C PHE A 224 -4.83 12.11 11.21
N ASP A 225 -5.06 12.46 12.46
CA ASP A 225 -6.38 12.50 13.09
C ASP A 225 -7.11 13.84 12.91
N GLY A 226 -6.43 14.84 12.36
CA GLY A 226 -7.00 16.15 12.09
C GLY A 226 -7.93 16.16 10.88
N ALA A 227 -8.92 17.05 10.88
CA ALA A 227 -9.82 17.26 9.75
C ALA A 227 -9.09 17.48 8.41
N VAL A 228 -7.91 18.12 8.43
CA VAL A 228 -7.06 18.34 7.25
C VAL A 228 -6.55 17.02 6.65
N GLY A 229 -6.12 16.08 7.50
CA GLY A 229 -5.67 14.75 7.06
C GLY A 229 -6.80 13.94 6.44
N ILE A 230 -7.97 13.93 7.08
CA ILE A 230 -9.18 13.27 6.57
C ILE A 230 -9.61 13.90 5.23
N PHE A 231 -9.61 15.24 5.13
CA PHE A 231 -9.99 15.95 3.91
C PHE A 231 -9.05 15.63 2.73
N LEU A 232 -7.74 15.68 2.95
CA LEU A 232 -6.77 15.32 1.91
C LEU A 232 -6.91 13.86 1.49
N CYS A 233 -7.12 12.97 2.46
CA CYS A 233 -7.32 11.55 2.19
C CYS A 233 -8.64 11.29 1.44
N ALA A 234 -9.70 12.04 1.72
CA ALA A 234 -10.96 11.99 0.98
C ALA A 234 -10.77 12.43 -0.48
N ILE A 235 -10.01 13.50 -0.73
CA ILE A 235 -9.66 13.92 -2.09
C ILE A 235 -8.92 12.80 -2.82
N LEU A 236 -7.91 12.18 -2.19
CA LEU A 236 -7.20 11.04 -2.75
C LEU A 236 -8.15 9.88 -3.05
N ALA A 237 -9.05 9.55 -2.13
CA ALA A 237 -9.99 8.45 -2.29
C ALA A 237 -10.95 8.71 -3.46
N ILE A 238 -11.39 9.96 -3.67
CA ILE A 238 -12.24 10.35 -4.79
C ILE A 238 -11.47 10.27 -6.11
N VAL A 239 -10.25 10.81 -6.16
CA VAL A 239 -9.42 10.85 -7.38
C VAL A 239 -8.99 9.45 -7.80
N PHE A 240 -8.58 8.62 -6.84
CA PHE A 240 -8.10 7.28 -7.08
C PHE A 240 -9.19 6.22 -6.94
N TYR A 241 -10.46 6.59 -6.75
CA TYR A 241 -11.52 5.63 -6.48
C TYR A 241 -11.47 4.44 -7.46
N PRO A 242 -11.36 3.19 -6.96
CA PRO A 242 -11.25 2.03 -7.83
C PRO A 242 -12.53 1.91 -8.64
N LYS A 243 -12.41 2.04 -9.97
CA LYS A 243 -13.53 1.82 -10.88
C LYS A 243 -13.72 0.31 -11.02
N MET A 244 -14.96 -0.18 -10.94
CA MET A 244 -15.23 -1.61 -11.06
C MET A 244 -14.48 -2.21 -12.27
N PRO A 245 -13.76 -3.33 -12.11
CA PRO A 245 -13.19 -4.01 -13.27
C PRO A 245 -14.36 -4.36 -14.21
N PRO A 246 -14.23 -4.13 -15.52
CA PRO A 246 -15.28 -4.47 -16.46
C PRO A 246 -15.60 -5.95 -16.29
N SER A 247 -16.88 -6.27 -16.03
CA SER A 247 -17.34 -7.64 -15.96
C SER A 247 -16.92 -8.34 -17.24
N SER A 248 -16.08 -9.37 -17.14
CA SER A 248 -15.91 -10.33 -18.21
C SER A 248 -17.30 -10.77 -18.65
N SER A 249 -17.73 -10.32 -19.82
CA SER A 249 -18.96 -10.75 -20.45
C SER A 249 -18.90 -12.27 -20.50
N LYS A 250 -19.85 -12.95 -19.85
CA LYS A 250 -20.03 -14.40 -19.96
C LYS A 250 -19.99 -14.75 -21.45
N VAL A 251 -18.89 -15.35 -21.90
CA VAL A 251 -18.81 -16.00 -23.20
C VAL A 251 -19.78 -17.17 -23.13
N SER A 252 -21.00 -16.94 -23.62
CA SER A 252 -21.99 -17.98 -23.79
C SER A 252 -21.43 -18.94 -24.84
N ARG A 253 -20.84 -20.05 -24.39
CA ARG A 253 -20.43 -21.13 -25.30
C ARG A 253 -21.72 -21.75 -25.85
N PRO A 254 -21.93 -21.79 -27.19
CA PRO A 254 -23.02 -22.57 -27.74
C PRO A 254 -22.77 -24.04 -27.42
N ILE A 255 -23.74 -24.66 -26.76
CA ILE A 255 -23.83 -26.12 -26.64
C ILE A 255 -24.00 -26.63 -28.07
N ARG A 256 -23.03 -27.42 -28.53
CA ARG A 256 -23.12 -28.15 -29.79
C ARG A 256 -23.76 -29.49 -29.45
N ASP A 257 -25.02 -29.65 -29.87
CA ASP A 257 -25.72 -30.94 -29.87
C ASP A 257 -25.03 -31.95 -30.81
#